data_AF-A0A3D1P5X7-F1
#
_entry.id   AF-A0A3D1P5X7-F1
#
_cell.length_a   1.000
_cell.length_b   1.000
_cell.length_c   1.000
_cell.angle_alpha   90.00
_cell.angle_beta   90.00
_cell.angle_gamma   90.00
#
_symmetry.space_group_name_H-M   'P 1'
#
loop_
_entity.id
_entity.type
_entity.pdbx_description
1 polymer ?
#
loop_
_entity_poly.entity_id
_entity_poly.type
_entity_poly.pdbx_seq_one_letter_code
_entity_poly.pdbx_strand_id
1 'polypeptide(L)' 'MTLAEALEQLQLVGHDFYMFRNAETGEINVIYERNHGGYGVIQPRNGNGHTNGKNGKAHSHDVTLEKPHITKT' A
#
# COMPACT_ATOMS: atom_id res chain seq x y z
N MET A 1 2.21 3.96 13.25
CA MET A 1 2.88 3.45 14.45
C MET A 1 4.35 3.82 14.40
N THR A 2 4.94 4.15 15.54
CA THR A 2 6.38 4.40 15.68
C THR A 2 7.17 3.08 15.68
N LEU A 3 8.50 3.16 15.53
CA LEU A 3 9.35 1.97 15.60
C LEU A 3 9.35 1.32 17.00
N ALA A 4 9.30 2.12 18.06
CA ALA A 4 9.30 1.63 19.44
C ALA A 4 8.02 0.83 19.75
N GLU A 5 6.86 1.38 19.39
CA GLU A 5 5.59 0.65 19.52
C GLU A 5 5.61 -0.66 18.72
N ALA A 6 6.21 -0.66 17.52
CA ALA A 6 6.35 -1.89 16.72
C ALA A 6 7.20 -2.96 17.40
N LEU A 7 8.26 -2.56 18.11
CA LEU A 7 9.11 -3.47 18.88
C LEU A 7 8.35 -4.08 20.06
N GLU A 8 7.55 -3.29 20.76
CA GLU A 8 6.70 -3.80 21.84
C GLU A 8 5.69 -4.83 21.32
N GLN A 9 5.07 -4.56 20.16
CA GLN A 9 4.13 -5.51 19.54
C GLN A 9 4.83 -6.79 19.07
N LEU A 10 6.02 -6.70 18.49
CA LEU A 10 6.84 -7.88 18.12
C LEU A 10 7.03 -8.80 19.33
N GLN A 11 7.41 -8.23 20.47
CA GLN A 11 7.65 -8.96 21.72
C GLN A 11 6.37 -9.51 22.34
N LEU A 12 5.27 -8.76 22.30
CA LEU A 12 4.00 -9.15 22.91
C LEU A 12 3.31 -10.27 22.15
N VAL A 13 3.38 -10.27 20.82
CA VAL A 13 2.82 -11.35 20.02
C VAL A 13 3.74 -12.58 19.98
N GLY A 14 5.04 -12.40 20.24
CA GLY A 14 6.02 -13.49 20.23
C GLY A 14 6.32 -14.02 18.83
N HIS A 15 6.35 -13.12 17.83
CA HIS A 15 6.71 -13.44 16.45
C HIS A 15 8.15 -13.03 16.12
N ASP A 16 8.74 -13.69 15.13
CA ASP A 16 10.09 -13.37 14.65
C ASP A 16 10.14 -12.05 13.86
N PHE A 17 9.00 -11.64 13.30
CA PHE A 17 8.86 -10.40 12.55
C PHE A 17 7.49 -9.74 12.77
N TYR A 18 7.44 -8.42 12.61
CA TYR A 18 6.23 -7.62 12.74
C TYR A 18 6.19 -6.54 11.65
N MET A 19 5.14 -6.54 10.84
CA MET A 19 4.93 -5.58 9.76
C MET A 19 4.02 -4.45 10.20
N PHE A 20 4.39 -3.22 9.87
CA PHE A 20 3.62 -2.05 10.27
C PHE A 20 3.72 -0.89 9.29
N ARG A 21 2.72 0.00 9.34
CA ARG A 21 2.77 1.29 8.67
C ARG A 21 3.47 2.31 9.57
N ASN A 22 4.64 2.77 9.16
CA ASN A 22 5.43 3.76 9.88
C ASN A 22 4.70 5.12 9.85
N ALA A 23 4.53 5.75 11.02
CA ALA A 23 3.81 7.03 11.15
C ALA A 23 4.58 8.22 10.56
N GLU A 24 5.92 8.17 10.55
CA GLU A 24 6.78 9.24 10.08
C GLU A 24 6.89 9.25 8.55
N THR A 25 7.02 8.07 7.93
CA THR A 25 7.19 7.94 6.47
C THR A 25 5.89 7.61 5.74
N GLY A 26 4.90 7.07 6.44
CA GLY A 26 3.66 6.55 5.85
C GLY A 26 3.83 5.23 5.09
N GLU A 27 5.04 4.66 5.06
CA GLU A 27 5.42 3.46 4.33
C GLU A 27 5.29 2.18 5.18
N ILE A 28 5.30 1.03 4.52
CA ILE A 28 5.30 -0.28 5.18
C ILE A 28 6.72 -0.67 5.56
N ASN A 29 6.96 -0.90 6.84
CA ASN A 29 8.22 -1.38 7.38
C ASN A 29 8.02 -2.75 8.06
N VAL A 30 9.10 -3.51 8.20
CA VAL A 30 9.11 -4.78 8.95
C VAL A 30 10.22 -4.73 9.99
N ILE A 31 9.91 -4.93 11.27
CA ILE A 31 10.90 -5.17 12.32
C ILE A 31 11.05 -6.67 12.55
N TYR A 32 12.27 -7.15 12.84
CA TYR A 32 12.56 -8.56 13.04
C TYR A 32 13.71 -8.79 14.03
N GLU A 33 13.75 -9.97 14.65
CA GLU A 33 14.89 -10.43 15.46
C GLU A 33 16.01 -10.97 14.57
N ARG A 34 17.26 -10.59 14.84
CA ARG A 34 18.42 -11.10 14.10
C ARG A 34 18.95 -12.38 14.75
N ASN A 35 19.41 -13.32 13.92
CA ASN A 35 20.00 -14.59 14.36
C ASN A 35 21.22 -14.43 15.30
N HIS A 36 21.91 -13.29 15.26
CA HIS A 36 23.05 -12.99 16.13
C HIS A 36 22.67 -12.03 17.29
N GLY A 37 21.38 -11.93 17.60
CA GLY A 37 20.83 -11.00 18.59
C GLY A 37 20.59 -9.59 18.06
N GLY A 38 19.76 -8.86 18.80
CA GLY A 38 19.30 -7.51 18.47
C GLY A 38 18.22 -7.51 17.37
N TYR A 39 17.81 -6.30 16.99
CA TYR A 39 16.69 -6.10 16.07
C TYR A 39 17.13 -5.43 14.76
N GLY A 40 16.49 -5.83 13.67
CA GLY A 40 16.64 -5.22 12.36
C GLY A 40 15.33 -4.61 11.86
N VAL A 41 15.42 -3.67 10.93
CA VAL A 41 14.27 -3.07 10.25
C VAL A 41 14.49 -3.17 8.75
N ILE A 42 13.49 -3.67 8.03
CA ILE A 42 13.42 -3.64 6.57
C ILE A 42 12.53 -2.46 6.19
N GLN A 43 13.05 -1.61 5.30
CA GLN A 43 12.36 -0.47 4.75
C GLN A 43 12.21 -0.64 3.24
N PRO A 44 11.14 -0.12 2.64
CA PRO A 44 10.97 -0.15 1.21
C PRO A 44 11.99 0.82 0.57
N ARG A 45 12.56 0.41 -0.56
CA ARG A 45 13.43 1.27 -1.35
C ARG A 45 12.55 2.12 -2.26
N ASN A 46 12.59 3.44 -2.09
CA ASN A 46 11.92 4.37 -2.98
C ASN A 46 12.64 4.30 -4.34
N GLY A 47 12.16 3.50 -5.31
CA GLY A 47 12.77 3.49 -6.65
C GLY A 47 12.53 2.30 -7.59
N ASN A 48 12.00 1.15 -7.17
CA ASN A 48 11.72 0.06 -8.11
C ASN A 48 10.22 -0.21 -8.20
N GLY A 49 9.59 0.46 -9.17
CA GLY A 49 8.16 0.47 -9.47
C GLY A 49 7.57 -0.89 -9.88
N HIS A 50 7.52 -1.83 -8.95
CA HIS A 50 6.64 -3.00 -9.01
C HIS A 50 5.45 -2.82 -8.05
N THR A 51 4.86 -1.62 -7.99
CA THR A 51 3.47 -1.53 -7.51
C THR A 51 2.61 -2.07 -8.65
N ASN A 52 2.00 -3.24 -8.44
CA ASN A 52 1.15 -3.88 -9.43
C ASN A 52 -0.18 -3.10 -9.55
N GLY A 53 -0.12 -1.95 -10.22
CA GLY A 53 -1.21 -0.99 -10.39
C GLY A 53 -1.84 -1.01 -11.78
N LYS A 54 -1.69 -2.10 -12.54
CA LYS A 54 -2.39 -2.27 -13.83
C LYS A 54 -3.52 -3.29 -13.67
N ASN A 55 -4.67 -2.86 -13.16
CA ASN A 55 -5.95 -3.35 -13.65
C ASN A 55 -7.08 -2.41 -13.20
N GLY A 56 -7.69 -1.74 -14.18
CA GLY A 56 -8.83 -0.84 -13.93
C GLY A 56 -8.97 0.34 -14.89
N LYS A 57 -8.42 0.30 -16.11
CA LYS A 57 -8.89 1.23 -17.16
C LYS A 57 -10.23 0.69 -17.69
N ALA A 58 -11.28 0.85 -16.87
CA ALA A 58 -12.66 0.66 -17.31
C ALA A 58 -12.93 1.75 -18.36
N HIS A 59 -13.29 1.30 -19.57
CA HIS A 59 -13.66 2.15 -20.68
C HIS A 59 -14.82 3.09 -20.28
N SER A 60 -14.61 4.39 -20.35
CA SER A 60 -15.70 5.37 -20.39
C SER A 60 -16.34 5.27 -21.77
N HIS A 61 -17.47 4.57 -21.88
CA HIS A 61 -18.31 4.59 -23.07
C HIS A 61 -19.22 5.82 -22.94
N ASP A 62 -18.85 6.93 -23.58
CA ASP A 62 -19.70 8.11 -23.71
C ASP A 62 -20.87 7.76 -24.65
N VAL A 63 -22.03 7.45 -24.08
CA VAL A 63 -23.28 7.35 -24.84
C VAL A 63 -23.78 8.77 -25.07
N THR A 64 -23.57 9.27 -26.28
CA THR A 64 -24.11 10.53 -26.77
C THR A 64 -25.64 10.43 -26.82
N LEU A 65 -26.33 11.30 -26.07
CA LEU A 65 -27.78 11.46 -26.10
C LEU A 65 -28.22 11.98 -27.49
N GLU A 66 -28.90 11.14 -28.27
CA GLU A 66 -29.58 11.55 -29.50
C GLU A 66 -30.84 12.38 -29.15
N LYS A 67 -30.90 13.64 -29.60
CA LYS A 67 -32.11 14.49 -29.54
C LYS A 67 -33.10 14.10 -30.65
N PRO A 68 -34.43 14.17 -30.41
CA PRO A 68 -35.44 13.67 -31.34
C PRO A 68 -35.57 14.56 -32.59
N HIS A 69 -35.72 13.90 -33.74
CA HIS A 69 -35.93 14.49 -35.06
C HIS A 69 -37.38 14.99 -35.21
N ILE A 70 -37.55 16.24 -35.65
CA ILE A 70 -38.83 16.75 -36.18
C ILE A 70 -38.56 17.37 -37.55
N THR A 71 -38.94 16.68 -38.63
CA THR A 71 -39.05 17.28 -39.96
C THR A 71 -40.40 17.99 -40.06
N LYS A 72 -40.39 19.28 -40.41
CA LYS A 72 -41.60 19.99 -40.83
C LYS A 72 -41.90 19.69 -42.31
N THR A 73 -43.16 19.41 -42.62
CA THR A 73 -43.78 19.58 -43.95
C THR A 73 -44.66 20.81 -43.89
#